data_AF-A0A3B0A9Z9-F1
#
_entry.id   AF-A0A3B0A9Z9-F1
#
_cell.length_a   1.000
_cell.length_b   1.000
_cell.length_c   1.000
_cell.angle_alpha   90.00
_cell.angle_beta   90.00
_cell.angle_gamma   90.00
#
_symmetry.space_group_name_H-M   'P 1'
#
loop_
_entity.id
_entity.type
_entity.pdbx_description
1 polymer ?
#
loop_
_entity_poly.entity_id
_entity_poly.type
_entity_poly.pdbx_seq_one_letter_code
_entity_poly.pdbx_strand_id
1 'polypeptide(L)'
;MSEVSRHHQQIGKVGGLRRAARRTNEAGRKAAAQAARMARYDAQIPSEITDEVERARLRDALLRADMAELARRSAVKRSRAAGTQRPGRAVA
;
A
#
# COMPACT_ATOMS: atom_id res chain seq x y z
N MET A 1 1.04 -9.38 41.60
CA MET A 1 -0.03 -9.47 40.58
C MET A 1 -0.45 -8.11 39.98
N SER A 2 -0.17 -6.96 40.59
CA SER A 2 -0.74 -5.65 40.17
C SER A 2 0.12 -4.78 39.23
N GLU A 3 1.39 -5.14 39.01
CA GLU A 3 2.31 -4.35 38.17
C GLU A 3 2.25 -4.75 36.68
N VAL A 4 2.13 -6.05 36.40
CA VAL A 4 2.02 -6.58 35.04
C VAL A 4 0.76 -6.09 34.33
N SER A 5 -0.37 -6.00 35.04
CA SER A 5 -1.63 -5.45 34.52
C SER A 5 -1.55 -3.94 34.23
N ARG A 6 -0.84 -3.16 35.07
CA ARG A 6 -0.65 -1.72 34.85
C ARG A 6 0.23 -1.44 33.64
N HIS A 7 1.28 -2.24 33.45
CA HIS A 7 2.17 -2.14 32.30
C HIS A 7 1.46 -2.46 30.97
N HIS A 8 0.65 -3.52 30.93
CA HIS A 8 -0.15 -3.85 29.73
C HIS A 8 -1.19 -2.77 29.38
N GLN A 9 -1.84 -2.17 30.38
CA GLN A 9 -2.79 -1.07 30.14
C GLN A 9 -2.09 0.19 29.59
N GLN A 10 -0.88 0.51 30.06
CA GLN A 10 -0.08 1.61 29.52
C GLN A 10 0.35 1.36 28.07
N ILE A 11 0.81 0.16 27.74
CA ILE A 11 1.17 -0.21 26.36
C ILE A 11 -0.05 -0.12 25.43
N GLY A 12 -1.21 -0.61 25.89
CA GLY A 12 -2.48 -0.50 25.14
C GLY A 12 -2.87 0.96 24.89
N LYS A 13 -2.72 1.83 25.88
CA LYS A 13 -3.04 3.27 25.79
C LYS A 13 -2.08 4.00 24.84
N VAL A 14 -0.77 3.74 24.92
CA VAL A 14 0.24 4.30 24.00
C VAL A 14 0.05 3.79 22.57
N GLY A 15 -0.25 2.50 22.40
CA GLY A 15 -0.58 1.92 21.09
C GLY A 15 -1.88 2.47 20.50
N GLY A 16 -2.87 2.76 21.34
CA GLY A 16 -4.12 3.43 20.96
C GLY A 16 -3.90 4.87 20.52
N LEU A 17 -3.11 5.64 21.27
CA LEU A 17 -2.73 7.02 20.93
C LEU A 17 -1.93 7.09 19.62
N ARG A 18 -0.96 6.18 19.43
CA ARG A 18 -0.23 6.08 18.15
C ARG A 18 -1.15 5.75 16.98
N ARG A 19 -2.18 4.91 17.17
CA ARG A 19 -3.18 4.62 16.14
C ARG A 19 -4.08 5.82 15.85
N ALA A 20 -4.50 6.56 16.87
CA ALA A 20 -5.29 7.78 16.73
C ALA A 20 -4.50 8.89 16.00
N ALA A 21 -3.26 9.16 16.42
CA ALA A 21 -2.36 10.10 15.76
C ALA A 21 -2.02 9.68 14.32
N ARG A 22 -1.99 8.37 14.05
CA ARG A 22 -1.90 7.90 12.68
C ARG A 22 -3.15 8.26 11.89
N ARG A 23 -4.36 8.04 12.41
CA ARG A 23 -5.60 8.38 11.71
C ARG A 23 -5.74 9.88 11.43
N THR A 24 -5.35 10.74 12.36
CA THR A 24 -5.47 12.21 12.18
C THR A 24 -4.61 12.76 11.05
N ASN A 25 -3.47 12.11 10.74
CA ASN A 25 -2.59 12.50 9.64
C ASN A 25 -2.66 11.53 8.44
N GLU A 26 -3.81 10.90 8.20
CA GLU A 26 -3.94 9.94 7.11
C GLU A 26 -3.87 10.63 5.73
N ALA A 27 -4.49 11.80 5.58
CA ALA A 27 -4.47 12.57 4.35
C ALA A 27 -3.05 13.01 3.97
N GLY A 28 -2.29 13.57 4.92
CA GLY A 28 -0.91 13.99 4.70
C GLY A 28 0.01 12.81 4.34
N ARG A 29 -0.18 11.65 4.97
CA ARG A 29 0.57 10.44 4.60
C ARG A 29 0.19 9.90 3.23
N LYS A 30 -1.08 9.94 2.84
CA LYS A 30 -1.52 9.55 1.49
C LYS A 30 -0.91 10.46 0.43
N ALA A 31 -0.93 11.77 0.67
CA ALA A 31 -0.29 12.76 -0.21
C ALA A 31 1.22 12.52 -0.31
N ALA A 32 1.91 12.32 0.82
CA ALA A 32 3.35 12.04 0.82
C ALA A 32 3.69 10.72 0.10
N ALA A 33 2.88 9.68 0.29
CA ALA A 33 3.05 8.41 -0.41
C ALA A 33 2.82 8.54 -1.92
N GLN A 34 1.84 9.36 -2.33
CA GLN A 34 1.58 9.64 -3.74
C GLN A 34 2.74 10.43 -4.36
N ALA A 35 3.23 11.47 -3.69
CA ALA A 35 4.39 12.25 -4.13
C ALA A 35 5.63 11.37 -4.29
N ALA A 36 5.89 10.48 -3.31
CA ALA A 36 7.00 9.53 -3.38
C ALA A 36 6.86 8.54 -4.56
N ARG A 37 5.64 8.14 -4.93
CA ARG A 37 5.43 7.32 -6.14
C ARG A 37 5.71 8.11 -7.41
N MET A 38 5.22 9.35 -7.51
CA MET A 38 5.46 10.20 -8.68
C MET A 38 6.96 10.44 -8.89
N ALA A 39 7.71 10.73 -7.82
CA ALA A 39 9.16 10.91 -7.89
C ALA A 39 9.90 9.65 -8.39
N ARG A 40 9.39 8.45 -8.07
CA ARG A 40 9.96 7.19 -8.59
C ARG A 40 9.71 6.99 -10.08
N TYR A 41 8.57 7.42 -10.60
CA TYR A 41 8.30 7.37 -12.04
C TYR A 41 9.17 8.39 -12.76
N ASP A 42 9.35 9.57 -12.19
CA ASP A 42 10.26 10.59 -12.74
C ASP A 42 11.70 10.15 -12.83
N ALA A 43 12.19 9.44 -11.82
CA ALA A 43 13.54 8.89 -11.82
C ALA A 43 13.74 7.78 -12.87
N GLN A 44 12.67 7.21 -13.42
CA GLN A 44 12.73 6.19 -14.49
C GLN A 44 12.69 6.81 -15.89
N ILE A 45 12.35 8.09 -16.02
CA ILE A 45 12.33 8.78 -17.31
C ILE A 45 13.75 9.24 -17.63
N PRO A 46 14.31 8.86 -18.78
CA PRO A 46 15.65 9.29 -19.19
C PRO A 46 15.80 10.81 -19.16
N SER A 47 16.97 11.29 -18.74
CA SER A 47 17.26 12.72 -18.61
C SER A 47 17.31 13.45 -19.95
N GLU A 48 17.53 12.72 -21.04
CA GLU A 48 17.58 13.23 -22.41
C GLU A 48 16.21 13.68 -22.91
N ILE A 49 15.13 13.19 -22.28
CA ILE A 49 13.76 13.59 -22.60
C ILE A 49 13.48 14.89 -21.86
N THR A 50 13.61 15.99 -22.59
CA THR A 50 13.41 17.36 -22.10
C THR A 50 12.02 17.92 -22.40
N ASP A 51 11.30 17.37 -23.38
CA ASP A 51 9.91 17.74 -23.66
C ASP A 51 9.01 17.35 -22.49
N GLU A 52 8.43 18.35 -21.82
CA GLU A 52 7.54 18.16 -20.69
C GLU A 52 6.31 17.32 -21.04
N VAL A 53 5.79 17.46 -22.27
CA VAL A 53 4.62 16.70 -22.72
C VAL A 53 4.97 15.22 -22.87
N GLU A 54 6.12 14.93 -23.47
CA GLU A 54 6.62 13.56 -23.60
C GLU A 54 6.93 12.94 -22.23
N ARG A 55 7.59 13.69 -21.34
CA ARG A 55 7.83 13.26 -19.96
C ARG A 55 6.52 12.93 -19.24
N ALA A 56 5.49 13.79 -19.37
CA ALA A 56 4.19 13.54 -18.75
C ALA A 56 3.54 12.26 -19.28
N ARG A 57 3.60 12.01 -20.61
CA ARG A 57 3.07 10.79 -21.22
C ARG A 57 3.79 9.53 -20.70
N LEU A 58 5.11 9.58 -20.56
CA LEU A 58 5.90 8.47 -20.03
C LEU A 58 5.58 8.21 -18.55
N ARG A 59 5.46 9.27 -17.75
CA ARG A 59 5.05 9.17 -16.34
C ARG A 59 3.69 8.50 -16.21
N ASP A 60 2.72 8.89 -17.05
CA ASP A 60 1.39 8.31 -17.08
C ASP A 60 1.40 6.83 -17.50
N ALA A 61 2.23 6.46 -18.47
CA ALA A 61 2.39 5.07 -18.89
C ALA A 61 2.93 4.19 -17.74
N LEU A 62 3.95 4.66 -17.02
CA LEU A 62 4.51 3.99 -15.85
C LEU A 62 3.47 3.82 -14.73
N LEU A 63 2.69 4.86 -14.45
CA LEU A 63 1.60 4.80 -13.47
C LEU A 63 0.55 3.75 -13.85
N ARG A 64 0.12 3.72 -15.12
CA ARG A 64 -0.87 2.73 -15.60
C ARG A 64 -0.35 1.30 -15.49
N ALA A 65 0.91 1.07 -15.83
CA ALA A 65 1.54 -0.24 -15.72
C ALA A 65 1.60 -0.74 -14.26
N ASP A 66 2.01 0.12 -13.33
CA ASP A 66 2.08 -0.24 -11.90
C ASP A 66 0.68 -0.56 -11.34
N MET A 67 -0.33 0.23 -11.69
CA MET A 67 -1.71 -0.02 -11.27
C MET A 67 -2.28 -1.32 -11.87
N ALA A 68 -1.95 -1.65 -13.13
CA ALA A 68 -2.34 -2.90 -13.75
C ALA A 68 -1.71 -4.11 -13.05
N GLU A 69 -0.42 -4.02 -12.69
CA GLU A 69 0.28 -5.09 -11.97
C GLU A 69 -0.25 -5.25 -10.54
N LEU A 70 -0.57 -4.15 -9.84
CA LEU A 70 -1.24 -4.20 -8.54
C LEU A 70 -2.61 -4.88 -8.63
N ALA A 71 -3.40 -4.56 -9.67
CA ALA A 71 -4.69 -5.20 -9.91
C ALA A 71 -4.53 -6.71 -10.17
N ARG A 72 -3.52 -7.10 -10.97
CA ARG A 72 -3.19 -8.50 -11.25
C ARG A 72 -2.81 -9.27 -9.98
N ARG A 73 -1.88 -8.73 -9.19
CA ARG A 73 -1.46 -9.34 -7.91
C ARG A 73 -2.62 -9.47 -6.94
N SER A 74 -3.48 -8.45 -6.89
CA SER A 74 -4.70 -8.48 -6.07
C SER A 74 -5.66 -9.58 -6.53
N ALA A 75 -5.85 -9.74 -7.84
CA ALA A 75 -6.66 -10.82 -8.39
C ALA A 75 -6.10 -12.21 -8.07
N VAL A 76 -4.78 -12.41 -8.20
CA VAL A 76 -4.10 -13.66 -7.83
C VAL A 76 -4.24 -13.95 -6.33
N LYS A 77 -4.13 -12.93 -5.47
CA LYS A 77 -4.33 -13.12 -4.03
C LYS A 77 -5.76 -13.52 -3.72
N ARG A 78 -6.76 -12.92 -4.38
CA ARG A 78 -8.17 -13.29 -4.22
C ARG A 78 -8.44 -14.72 -4.70
N SER A 79 -7.89 -15.12 -5.85
CA SER A 79 -8.08 -16.48 -6.37
C SER A 79 -7.44 -17.53 -5.47
N ARG A 80 -6.25 -17.26 -4.90
CA ARG A 80 -5.64 -18.13 -3.89
C ARG A 80 -6.50 -18.27 -2.64
N ALA A 81 -6.99 -17.14 -2.10
CA ALA A 81 -7.86 -17.14 -0.92
C ALA A 81 -9.16 -17.93 -1.17
N ALA A 82 -9.78 -17.77 -2.34
CA ALA A 82 -10.95 -18.53 -2.76
C ALA A 82 -10.64 -20.02 -3.00
N GLY A 83 -9.47 -20.35 -3.55
CA GLY A 83 -9.03 -21.72 -3.77
C GLY A 83 -8.79 -22.50 -2.48
N THR A 84 -8.28 -21.84 -1.43
CA THR A 84 -8.19 -22.40 -0.07
C THR A 84 -9.55 -22.54 0.63
N GLN A 85 -10.60 -21.91 0.12
CA GLN A 85 -11.98 -22.00 0.62
C GLN A 85 -12.85 -22.97 -0.20
N ARG A 86 -12.28 -23.82 -1.06
CA ARG A 86 -13.07 -24.91 -1.65
C ARG A 86 -13.46 -25.88 -0.53
N PRO A 87 -14.76 -26.02 -0.18
CA PRO A 87 -15.20 -27.09 0.71
C PRO A 87 -14.92 -28.42 0.01
N GLY A 88 -14.59 -29.43 0.81
CA GLY A 88 -13.96 -30.68 0.40
C GLY A 88 -14.36 -31.19 -0.98
N ARG A 89 -13.34 -31.42 -1.82
CA ARG A 89 -13.41 -32.51 -2.78
C ARG A 89 -13.43 -33.80 -1.94
N ALA A 90 -14.63 -34.19 -1.51
CA ALA A 90 -14.89 -35.56 -1.10
C ALA A 90 -14.52 -36.42 -2.31
N VAL A 91 -13.38 -37.09 -2.20
CA VAL A 91 -13.01 -38.18 -3.10
C VAL A 91 -13.95 -39.31 -2.71
N ALA A 92 -14.94 -39.55 -3.59
CA ALA A 92 -15.72 -40.78 -3.59
C ALA A 92 -14.86 -41.93 -4.11
#